data_AF-A0A1G5QIG3-F1
#
_entry.id   AF-A0A1G5QIG3-F1
#
_cell.length_a   1.000
_cell.length_b   1.000
_cell.length_c   1.000
_cell.angle_alpha   90.00
_cell.angle_beta   90.00
_cell.angle_gamma   90.00
#
_symmetry.space_group_name_H-M   'P 1'
#
loop_
_entity.id
_entity.type
_entity.pdbx_description
1 polymer ?
#
loop_
_entity_poly.entity_id
_entity_poly.type
_entity_poly.pdbx_seq_one_letter_code
_entity_poly.pdbx_strand_id
1 'polypeptide(L)'
;MQQAWRCSIVMFQGREILEKRADGAVAQQALAHEARMLEKLAGLHVPELISFSPDRAVLQRAYVAGQPLSELRREYWTRVLDQVEEALVRVHAYGFVHGDLRPDNIIVSESAVSLIDWEHALHLGMVIDQVPHRAVTPGLSHPRLIWGHGVVDTDLDVYPIDQMRRRANEKDEYRASEKAPEKITGPV
;
A
#
# COMPACT_ATOMS: atom_id res chain seq x y z
N MET A 1 -9.82 17.93 -1.62
CA MET A 1 -10.47 17.68 -0.32
C MET A 1 -9.72 16.53 0.32
N GLN A 2 -9.04 16.72 1.45
CA GLN A 2 -8.58 15.58 2.23
C GLN A 2 -9.84 14.86 2.74
N GLN A 3 -9.95 13.58 2.43
CA GLN A 3 -11.00 12.76 3.01
C GLN A 3 -10.73 12.71 4.52
N ALA A 4 -11.72 13.05 5.34
CA ALA A 4 -11.57 13.05 6.80
C ALA A 4 -12.07 11.71 7.34
N TRP A 5 -11.15 10.93 7.89
CA TRP A 5 -11.45 9.67 8.54
C TRP A 5 -10.76 9.66 9.90
N ARG A 6 -11.35 8.94 10.85
CA ARG A 6 -10.73 8.65 12.14
C ARG A 6 -10.42 7.17 12.19
N CYS A 7 -9.18 6.86 12.56
CA CYS A 7 -8.70 5.50 12.77
C CYS A 7 -8.44 5.29 14.25
N SER A 8 -8.90 4.17 14.80
CA SER A 8 -8.61 3.76 16.17
C SER A 8 -8.38 2.25 16.24
N ILE A 9 -7.39 1.84 17.01
CA ILE A 9 -7.22 0.43 17.38
C ILE A 9 -8.10 0.18 18.62
N VAL A 10 -8.95 -0.84 18.56
CA VAL A 10 -9.85 -1.21 19.64
C VAL A 10 -9.81 -2.70 19.90
N MET A 11 -10.11 -3.11 21.13
CA MET A 11 -10.24 -4.52 21.49
C MET A 11 -11.66 -5.02 21.19
N PHE A 12 -11.78 -6.05 20.36
CA PHE A 12 -13.06 -6.70 20.03
C PHE A 12 -12.91 -8.21 20.16
N GLN A 13 -13.74 -8.85 21.00
CA GLN A 13 -13.70 -10.29 21.27
C GLN A 13 -12.30 -10.83 21.64
N GLY A 14 -11.52 -10.04 22.38
CA GLY A 14 -10.18 -10.45 22.82
C GLY A 14 -9.06 -10.30 21.78
N ARG A 15 -9.34 -9.73 20.60
CA ARG A 15 -8.35 -9.38 19.58
C ARG A 15 -8.33 -7.89 19.27
N GLU A 16 -7.19 -7.37 18.85
CA GLU A 16 -7.07 -6.01 18.33
C GLU A 16 -7.67 -5.92 16.92
N ILE A 17 -8.48 -4.89 16.70
CA ILE A 17 -9.05 -4.56 15.40
C ILE A 17 -8.78 -3.10 15.08
N LEU A 18 -8.71 -2.76 13.80
CA LEU A 18 -8.68 -1.38 13.32
C LEU A 18 -10.10 -0.96 12.97
N GLU A 19 -10.61 0.07 13.65
CA GLU A 19 -11.84 0.76 13.29
C GLU A 19 -11.51 2.02 12.49
N LYS A 20 -12.06 2.12 11.26
CA LYS A 20 -12.05 3.33 10.43
C LYS A 20 -13.47 3.91 10.41
N ARG A 21 -13.60 5.19 10.71
CA ARG A 21 -14.85 5.95 10.60
C ARG A 21 -14.71 7.09 9.61
N ALA A 22 -15.62 7.16 8.64
CA ALA A 22 -15.59 8.16 7.57
C ALA A 22 -16.56 9.32 7.81
N ASP A 23 -16.09 10.54 7.58
CA ASP A 23 -16.90 11.76 7.58
C ASP A 23 -17.10 12.27 6.14
N GLY A 24 -18.36 12.37 5.70
CA GLY A 24 -18.73 12.86 4.38
C GLY A 24 -18.86 11.79 3.28
N ALA A 25 -19.62 12.10 2.23
CA ALA A 25 -20.06 11.12 1.24
C ALA A 25 -18.92 10.42 0.49
N VAL A 26 -17.86 11.15 0.12
CA VAL A 26 -16.71 10.58 -0.61
C VAL A 26 -15.94 9.58 0.25
N ALA A 27 -15.65 9.93 1.51
CA ALA A 27 -14.97 9.04 2.45
C ALA A 27 -15.85 7.81 2.75
N GLN A 28 -17.17 7.98 2.86
CA GLN A 28 -18.10 6.86 3.02
C GLN A 28 -18.09 5.89 1.83
N GLN A 29 -18.05 6.41 0.60
CA GLN A 29 -17.96 5.59 -0.61
C GLN A 29 -16.65 4.81 -0.69
N ALA A 30 -15.54 5.46 -0.35
CA ALA A 30 -14.22 4.84 -0.29
C ALA A 30 -14.16 3.76 0.81
N LEU A 31 -14.73 4.01 2.00
CA LEU A 31 -14.84 3.02 3.09
C LEU A 31 -15.67 1.80 2.68
N ALA A 32 -16.80 2.04 2.01
CA ALA A 32 -17.64 0.98 1.48
C ALA A 32 -16.94 0.18 0.37
N HIS A 33 -16.10 0.85 -0.43
CA HIS A 33 -15.28 0.19 -1.43
C HIS A 33 -14.21 -0.68 -0.78
N GLU A 34 -13.46 -0.17 0.20
CA GLU A 34 -12.47 -0.96 0.95
C GLU A 34 -13.12 -2.20 1.59
N ALA A 35 -14.28 -2.05 2.25
CA ALA A 35 -15.01 -3.18 2.84
C ALA A 35 -15.32 -4.29 1.82
N ARG A 36 -15.85 -3.92 0.64
CA ARG A 36 -16.13 -4.88 -0.44
C ARG A 36 -14.86 -5.56 -0.94
N MET A 37 -13.74 -4.85 -0.95
CA MET A 37 -12.48 -5.43 -1.42
C MET A 37 -11.88 -6.41 -0.42
N LEU A 38 -11.92 -6.09 0.88
CA LEU A 38 -11.50 -7.01 1.94
C LEU A 38 -12.32 -8.30 1.94
N GLU A 39 -13.63 -8.20 1.66
CA GLU A 39 -14.49 -9.39 1.49
C GLU A 39 -14.10 -10.23 0.27
N LYS A 40 -13.96 -9.60 -0.91
CA LYS A 40 -13.65 -10.31 -2.16
C LYS A 40 -12.26 -10.94 -2.19
N LEU A 41 -11.28 -10.30 -1.56
CA LEU A 41 -9.87 -10.69 -1.59
C LEU A 41 -9.47 -11.44 -0.32
N ALA A 42 -10.42 -11.87 0.50
CA ALA A 42 -10.16 -12.57 1.75
C ALA A 42 -9.17 -13.73 1.56
N GLY A 43 -8.09 -13.72 2.34
CA GLY A 43 -7.00 -14.71 2.25
C GLY A 43 -5.89 -14.37 1.24
N LEU A 44 -5.97 -13.27 0.50
CA LEU A 44 -4.96 -12.84 -0.48
C LEU A 44 -4.05 -11.73 0.04
N HIS A 45 -3.48 -11.90 1.25
CA HIS A 45 -2.63 -10.88 1.90
C HIS A 45 -3.34 -9.55 2.17
N VAL A 46 -4.65 -9.62 2.43
CA VAL A 46 -5.46 -8.48 2.85
C VAL A 46 -5.92 -8.67 4.30
N PRO A 47 -6.17 -7.60 5.06
CA PRO A 47 -6.77 -7.70 6.39
C PRO A 47 -8.10 -8.44 6.35
N GLU A 48 -8.36 -9.30 7.34
CA GLU A 48 -9.68 -9.89 7.54
C GLU A 48 -10.71 -8.78 7.77
N LEU A 49 -11.81 -8.80 7.01
CA LEU A 49 -12.98 -7.98 7.29
C LEU A 49 -13.69 -8.50 8.53
N ILE A 50 -13.84 -7.67 9.56
CA ILE A 50 -14.61 -8.04 10.77
C ILE A 50 -16.06 -7.62 10.64
N SER A 51 -16.29 -6.35 10.28
CA SER A 51 -17.64 -5.83 10.05
C SER A 51 -17.59 -4.56 9.21
N PHE A 52 -18.69 -4.26 8.52
CA PHE A 52 -18.90 -2.97 7.88
C PHE A 52 -20.32 -2.49 8.17
N SER A 53 -20.46 -1.26 8.64
CA SER A 53 -21.73 -0.60 8.96
C SER A 53 -21.91 0.61 8.04
N PRO A 54 -22.65 0.49 6.93
CA PRO A 54 -22.86 1.57 5.96
C PRO A 54 -23.56 2.79 6.57
N ASP A 55 -24.55 2.55 7.43
CA ASP A 55 -25.35 3.57 8.14
C ASP A 55 -24.51 4.42 9.09
N ARG A 56 -23.50 3.80 9.73
CA ARG A 56 -22.60 4.45 10.67
C ARG A 56 -21.30 4.93 10.04
N ALA A 57 -21.07 4.60 8.76
CA ALA A 57 -19.81 4.83 8.06
C ALA A 57 -18.61 4.25 8.83
N VAL A 58 -18.73 3.00 9.27
CA VAL A 58 -17.68 2.30 10.06
C VAL A 58 -17.24 1.02 9.37
N LEU A 59 -15.93 0.86 9.20
CA LEU A 59 -15.26 -0.38 8.81
C LEU A 59 -14.44 -0.88 9.98
N GLN A 60 -14.62 -2.15 10.33
CA GLN A 60 -13.79 -2.87 11.26
C GLN A 60 -13.07 -3.99 10.52
N ARG A 61 -11.75 -4.01 10.60
CA ARG A 61 -10.89 -5.04 10.02
C ARG A 61 -9.87 -5.51 11.05
N ALA A 62 -9.31 -6.70 10.87
CA ALA A 62 -8.23 -7.17 11.73
C ALA A 62 -7.10 -6.14 11.77
N TYR A 63 -6.59 -5.86 12.97
CA TYR A 63 -5.38 -5.07 13.09
C TYR A 63 -4.21 -5.88 12.52
N VAL A 64 -3.45 -5.27 11.62
CA VAL A 64 -2.26 -5.91 11.05
C VAL A 64 -1.06 -5.45 11.85
N ALA A 65 -0.54 -6.34 12.69
CA ALA A 65 0.68 -6.07 13.44
C ALA A 65 1.90 -6.06 12.50
N GLY A 66 2.82 -5.13 12.74
CA GLY A 66 4.02 -4.96 11.93
C GLY A 66 4.37 -3.49 11.74
N GLN A 67 5.30 -3.24 10.83
CA GLN A 67 5.71 -1.89 10.45
C GLN A 67 5.41 -1.65 8.97
N PRO A 68 4.99 -0.43 8.59
CA PRO A 68 4.88 -0.09 7.17
C PRO A 68 6.27 -0.13 6.51
N LEU A 69 6.32 -0.48 5.23
CA LEU A 69 7.57 -0.52 4.47
C LEU A 69 8.29 0.84 4.48
N SER A 70 7.55 1.96 4.57
CA SER A 70 8.12 3.32 4.71
C SER A 70 9.01 3.49 5.95
N GLU A 71 8.78 2.73 7.02
CA GLU A 71 9.56 2.76 8.25
C GLU A 71 10.75 1.79 8.24
N LEU A 72 10.77 0.83 7.31
CA LEU A 72 11.88 -0.11 7.18
C LEU A 72 13.08 0.54 6.49
N ARG A 73 14.29 0.09 6.87
CA ARG A 73 15.52 0.46 6.15
C ARG A 73 15.43 -0.03 4.70
N ARG A 74 15.87 0.83 3.76
CA ARG A 74 15.79 0.59 2.31
C ARG A 74 16.46 -0.70 1.84
N GLU A 75 17.52 -1.15 2.52
CA GLU A 75 18.20 -2.42 2.23
C GLU A 75 17.29 -3.66 2.31
N TYR A 76 16.19 -3.59 3.07
CA TYR A 76 15.20 -4.68 3.17
C TYR A 76 14.10 -4.60 2.11
N TRP A 77 13.96 -3.47 1.41
CA TRP A 77 12.82 -3.23 0.52
C TRP A 77 12.78 -4.23 -0.62
N THR A 78 13.89 -4.51 -1.28
CA THR A 78 13.93 -5.44 -2.43
C THR A 78 13.34 -6.81 -2.06
N ARG A 79 13.73 -7.37 -0.91
CA ARG A 79 13.21 -8.67 -0.42
C ARG A 79 11.73 -8.60 -0.04
N VAL A 80 11.28 -7.48 0.51
CA VAL A 80 9.84 -7.30 0.83
C VAL A 80 9.03 -7.18 -0.46
N LEU A 81 9.53 -6.45 -1.45
CA LEU A 81 8.86 -6.23 -2.73
C LEU A 81 8.70 -7.54 -3.53
N ASP A 82 9.64 -8.49 -3.40
CA ASP A 82 9.48 -9.84 -3.98
C ASP A 82 8.21 -10.53 -3.42
N GLN A 83 7.99 -10.46 -2.11
CA GLN A 83 6.79 -11.03 -1.48
C GLN A 83 5.51 -10.27 -1.85
N VAL A 84 5.61 -8.94 -2.04
CA VAL A 84 4.49 -8.11 -2.49
C VAL A 84 4.09 -8.50 -3.92
N GLU A 85 5.04 -8.70 -4.82
CA GLU A 85 4.75 -9.17 -6.18
C GLU A 85 4.06 -10.53 -6.17
N GLU A 86 4.51 -11.49 -5.34
CA GLU A 86 3.83 -12.78 -5.19
C GLU A 86 2.38 -12.64 -4.70
N ALA A 87 2.12 -11.71 -3.78
CA ALA A 87 0.76 -11.41 -3.33
C ALA A 87 -0.08 -10.78 -4.46
N LEU A 88 0.49 -9.85 -5.21
CA LEU A 88 -0.18 -9.18 -6.32
C LEU A 88 -0.53 -10.12 -7.46
N VAL A 89 0.32 -11.11 -7.78
CA VAL A 89 -0.01 -12.15 -8.77
C VAL A 89 -1.35 -12.82 -8.46
N ARG A 90 -1.62 -13.12 -7.18
CA ARG A 90 -2.89 -13.71 -6.75
C ARG A 90 -4.05 -12.72 -6.89
N VAL A 91 -3.85 -11.47 -6.48
CA VAL A 91 -4.88 -10.42 -6.60
C VAL A 91 -5.23 -10.14 -8.06
N HIS A 92 -4.22 -10.07 -8.93
CA HIS A 92 -4.36 -9.87 -10.38
C HIS A 92 -5.10 -11.03 -11.01
N ALA A 93 -4.83 -12.27 -10.60
CA ALA A 93 -5.59 -13.44 -11.04
C ALA A 93 -7.08 -13.40 -10.62
N TYR A 94 -7.41 -12.68 -9.55
CA TYR A 94 -8.80 -12.41 -9.12
C TYR A 94 -9.45 -11.24 -9.86
N GLY A 95 -8.75 -10.60 -10.81
CA GLY A 95 -9.30 -9.55 -11.65
C GLY A 95 -9.16 -8.14 -11.10
N PHE A 96 -8.31 -7.90 -10.10
CA PHE A 96 -8.14 -6.59 -9.46
C PHE A 96 -6.69 -6.12 -9.49
N VAL A 97 -6.50 -4.81 -9.44
CA VAL A 97 -5.27 -4.15 -9.00
C VAL A 97 -5.53 -3.39 -7.71
N HIS A 98 -4.49 -3.17 -6.91
CA HIS A 98 -4.59 -2.35 -5.70
C HIS A 98 -4.80 -0.87 -6.05
N GLY A 99 -4.11 -0.36 -7.08
CA GLY A 99 -4.36 0.99 -7.61
C GLY A 99 -3.78 2.17 -6.81
N ASP A 100 -3.20 1.92 -5.64
CA ASP A 100 -2.48 2.92 -4.83
C ASP A 100 -1.38 2.28 -3.97
N LEU A 101 -0.52 1.49 -4.63
CA LEU A 101 0.63 0.88 -3.95
C LEU A 101 1.67 1.95 -3.61
N ARG A 102 1.93 2.04 -2.30
CA ARG A 102 2.97 2.89 -1.71
C ARG A 102 3.53 2.21 -0.46
N PRO A 103 4.73 2.61 0.01
CA PRO A 103 5.36 1.96 1.16
C PRO A 103 4.50 1.96 2.43
N ASP A 104 3.66 2.98 2.63
CA ASP A 104 2.76 3.07 3.80
C ASP A 104 1.62 2.05 3.77
N ASN A 105 1.28 1.53 2.58
CA ASN A 105 0.20 0.56 2.36
C ASN A 105 0.69 -0.89 2.37
N ILE A 106 1.97 -1.10 2.66
CA ILE A 106 2.60 -2.42 2.77
C ILE A 106 3.04 -2.62 4.20
N ILE A 107 2.31 -3.43 4.96
CA ILE A 107 2.67 -3.78 6.33
C ILE A 107 3.53 -5.03 6.31
N VAL A 108 4.68 -4.95 6.97
CA VAL A 108 5.66 -6.03 7.08
C VAL A 108 5.69 -6.51 8.52
N SER A 109 5.42 -7.79 8.71
CA SER A 109 5.61 -8.50 9.97
C SER A 109 6.80 -9.45 9.86
N GLU A 110 7.14 -10.16 10.94
CA GLU A 110 8.20 -11.18 10.92
C GLU A 110 7.90 -12.34 9.95
N SER A 111 6.62 -12.63 9.70
CA SER A 111 6.19 -13.85 8.99
C SER A 111 5.55 -13.60 7.63
N ALA A 112 5.06 -12.39 7.37
CA ALA A 112 4.32 -12.08 6.14
C ALA A 112 4.26 -10.59 5.82
N VAL A 113 4.01 -10.30 4.54
CA VAL A 113 3.53 -9.00 4.05
C VAL A 113 2.01 -8.97 3.97
N SER A 114 1.42 -7.83 4.31
CA SER A 114 0.00 -7.54 4.15
C SER A 114 -0.20 -6.22 3.43
N LEU A 115 -1.05 -6.22 2.41
CA LEU A 115 -1.44 -5.04 1.66
C LEU A 115 -2.70 -4.44 2.30
N ILE A 116 -2.64 -3.16 2.64
CA ILE A 116 -3.73 -2.45 3.30
C ILE A 116 -4.21 -1.30 2.43
N ASP A 117 -5.38 -0.75 2.76
CA ASP A 117 -5.90 0.46 2.13
C ASP A 117 -6.41 0.23 0.69
N TRP A 118 -7.37 -0.70 0.59
CA TRP A 118 -7.97 -1.13 -0.67
C TRP A 118 -9.07 -0.19 -1.20
N GLU A 119 -9.12 1.05 -0.72
CA GLU A 119 -10.15 2.03 -1.12
C GLU A 119 -10.04 2.47 -2.59
N HIS A 120 -8.87 2.27 -3.19
CA HIS A 120 -8.55 2.65 -4.57
C HIS A 120 -8.41 1.45 -5.52
N ALA A 121 -8.84 0.26 -5.09
CA ALA A 121 -8.74 -0.94 -5.92
C ALA A 121 -9.60 -0.81 -7.19
N LEU A 122 -9.08 -1.35 -8.28
CA LEU A 122 -9.73 -1.26 -9.60
C LEU A 122 -9.84 -2.65 -10.22
N HIS A 123 -10.98 -2.93 -10.87
CA HIS A 123 -11.15 -4.14 -11.67
C HIS A 123 -10.40 -4.02 -13.01
N LEU A 124 -9.71 -5.09 -13.41
CA LEU A 124 -9.02 -5.18 -14.69
C LEU A 124 -10.01 -4.96 -15.85
N GLY A 125 -9.57 -4.24 -16.89
CA GLY A 125 -10.35 -3.94 -18.08
C GLY A 125 -11.27 -2.71 -17.98
N MET A 126 -11.42 -2.07 -16.81
CA MET A 126 -12.13 -0.79 -16.72
C MET A 126 -11.38 0.30 -17.50
N VAL A 127 -12.12 1.25 -18.08
CA VAL A 127 -11.51 2.44 -18.69
C VAL A 127 -11.14 3.42 -17.58
N ILE A 128 -9.87 3.88 -17.57
CA ILE A 128 -9.32 4.68 -16.46
C ILE A 128 -10.02 6.04 -16.34
N ASP A 129 -10.55 6.60 -17.43
CA ASP A 129 -11.30 7.86 -17.39
C ASP A 129 -12.64 7.75 -16.63
N GLN A 130 -13.21 6.55 -16.56
CA GLN A 130 -14.52 6.24 -15.99
C GLN A 130 -14.47 5.74 -14.56
N VAL A 131 -13.28 5.53 -13.99
CA VAL A 131 -13.19 5.04 -12.61
C VAL A 131 -13.63 6.12 -11.62
N PRO A 132 -14.34 5.76 -10.53
CA PRO A 132 -14.99 6.75 -9.65
C PRO A 132 -14.01 7.72 -8.99
N HIS A 133 -12.86 7.21 -8.56
CA HIS A 133 -11.80 7.95 -7.90
C HIS A 133 -10.44 7.42 -8.37
N ARG A 134 -9.52 8.35 -8.67
CA ARG A 134 -8.15 8.02 -9.06
C ARG A 134 -7.21 8.50 -7.96
N ALA A 135 -6.50 7.55 -7.35
CA ALA A 135 -5.41 7.86 -6.46
C ALA A 135 -4.21 8.35 -7.28
N VAL A 136 -3.66 9.51 -6.92
CA VAL A 136 -2.43 10.02 -7.53
C VAL A 136 -1.43 10.30 -6.44
N THR A 137 -0.42 9.43 -6.37
CA THR A 137 0.71 9.51 -5.47
C THR A 137 1.94 9.91 -6.29
N PRO A 138 2.44 11.16 -6.16
CA PRO A 138 3.56 11.67 -6.95
C PRO A 138 4.78 10.75 -6.92
N GLY A 139 5.30 10.43 -8.11
CA GLY A 139 6.46 9.55 -8.29
C GLY A 139 6.21 8.06 -8.01
N LEU A 140 4.97 7.64 -7.74
CA LEU A 140 4.58 6.23 -7.61
C LEU A 140 3.44 5.84 -8.55
N SER A 141 2.43 6.70 -8.76
CA SER A 141 1.33 6.37 -9.66
C SER A 141 1.79 6.25 -11.11
N HIS A 142 1.30 5.21 -11.80
CA HIS A 142 1.54 5.02 -13.23
C HIS A 142 0.99 6.22 -14.04
N PRO A 143 1.70 6.74 -15.05
CA PRO A 143 1.28 7.93 -15.82
C PRO A 143 -0.14 7.84 -16.42
N ARG A 144 -0.55 6.66 -16.92
CA ARG A 144 -1.93 6.37 -17.33
C ARG A 144 -2.99 6.69 -16.28
N LEU A 145 -2.74 6.37 -15.01
CA LEU A 145 -3.65 6.70 -13.91
C LEU A 145 -3.69 8.22 -13.66
N ILE A 146 -2.55 8.90 -13.78
CA ILE A 146 -2.45 10.35 -13.63
C ILE A 146 -3.22 11.08 -14.73
N TRP A 147 -3.01 10.67 -15.98
CA TRP A 147 -3.62 11.31 -17.15
C TRP A 147 -5.05 10.82 -17.44
N GLY A 148 -5.51 9.77 -16.77
CA GLY A 148 -6.84 9.22 -17.00
C GLY A 148 -6.96 8.47 -18.33
N HIS A 149 -5.88 7.87 -18.83
CA HIS A 149 -5.82 7.30 -20.18
C HIS A 149 -5.64 5.79 -20.18
N GLY A 150 -6.37 5.11 -21.06
CA GLY A 150 -6.23 3.66 -21.28
C GLY A 150 -7.14 2.83 -20.38
N VAL A 151 -6.76 1.57 -20.20
CA VAL A 151 -7.51 0.59 -19.41
C VAL A 151 -6.72 0.18 -18.17
N VAL A 152 -7.44 -0.25 -17.14
CA VAL A 152 -6.87 -0.84 -15.93
C VAL A 152 -6.27 -2.19 -16.30
N ASP A 153 -4.97 -2.33 -16.12
CA ASP A 153 -4.24 -3.59 -16.22
C ASP A 153 -3.23 -3.68 -15.06
N THR A 154 -2.51 -4.80 -14.99
CA THR A 154 -1.56 -5.12 -13.92
C THR A 154 -0.39 -4.13 -13.82
N ASP A 155 -0.06 -3.40 -14.90
CA ASP A 155 1.07 -2.46 -14.88
C ASP A 155 0.84 -1.28 -13.93
N LEU A 156 -0.43 -1.01 -13.57
CA LEU A 156 -0.75 0.00 -12.56
C LEU A 156 -0.17 -0.34 -11.18
N ASP A 157 0.03 -1.63 -10.87
CA ASP A 157 0.68 -2.09 -9.65
C ASP A 157 2.17 -2.43 -9.86
N VAL A 158 2.57 -2.92 -11.04
CA VAL A 158 3.99 -3.20 -11.33
C VAL A 158 4.83 -1.92 -11.33
N TYR A 159 4.31 -0.84 -11.91
CA TYR A 159 5.03 0.43 -11.99
C TYR A 159 5.46 0.98 -10.61
N PRO A 160 4.58 1.13 -9.59
CA PRO A 160 5.00 1.60 -8.27
C PRO A 160 6.01 0.65 -7.60
N ILE A 161 5.94 -0.66 -7.85
CA ILE A 161 6.94 -1.63 -7.36
C ILE A 161 8.32 -1.31 -7.95
N ASP A 162 8.41 -1.09 -9.27
CA ASP A 162 9.65 -0.71 -9.93
C ASP A 162 10.22 0.61 -9.39
N GLN A 163 9.37 1.60 -9.14
CA GLN A 163 9.80 2.87 -8.53
C GLN A 163 10.36 2.65 -7.12
N MET A 164 9.72 1.80 -6.31
CA MET A 164 10.21 1.47 -4.97
C MET A 164 11.53 0.69 -5.03
N ARG A 165 11.70 -0.25 -5.96
CA ARG A 165 12.98 -0.96 -6.18
C ARG A 165 14.10 -0.01 -6.59
N ARG A 166 13.83 0.96 -7.45
CA ARG A 166 14.82 2.00 -7.82
C ARG A 166 15.24 2.79 -6.59
N ARG A 167 14.29 3.28 -5.79
CA ARG A 167 14.58 4.01 -4.54
C ARG A 167 15.34 3.19 -3.50
N ALA A 168 15.08 1.88 -3.44
CA ALA A 168 15.82 0.96 -2.58
C ALA A 168 17.30 0.83 -2.98
N ASN A 169 17.57 0.88 -4.30
CA ASN A 169 18.90 0.75 -4.89
C ASN A 169 19.60 2.08 -5.14
N GLU A 170 18.92 3.21 -4.97
CA GLU A 170 19.49 4.56 -4.91
C GLU A 170 20.29 4.73 -3.60
N LYS A 171 21.43 4.04 -3.57
CA LYS A 171 22.75 4.40 -3.04
C LYS A 171 22.72 5.42 -1.88
N ASP A 172 23.08 5.07 -0.65
CA ASP A 172 24.33 4.43 -0.18
C ASP A 172 25.64 4.89 -0.88
N GLU A 173 25.59 5.40 -2.13
CA GLU A 173 25.82 6.84 -2.37
C GLU A 173 26.99 7.47 -1.65
N TYR A 174 26.54 8.13 -0.60
CA TYR A 174 27.26 9.13 0.14
C TYR A 174 28.18 8.50 1.19
N ARG A 175 27.92 7.23 1.57
CA ARG A 175 28.66 6.54 2.65
C ARG A 175 29.90 5.81 2.16
N ALA A 176 29.97 5.45 0.87
CA ALA A 176 31.15 4.82 0.29
C ALA A 176 32.33 5.81 0.09
N SER A 177 32.06 7.12 0.07
CA SER A 177 33.09 8.17 -0.07
C SER A 177 33.73 8.63 1.25
N GLU A 178 33.22 8.22 2.42
CA GLU A 178 33.72 8.67 3.74
C GLU A 178 34.62 7.67 4.49
N LYS A 179 35.09 6.60 3.83
CA LYS A 179 36.07 5.67 4.43
C LYS A 179 37.34 5.56 3.61
N ALA A 180 38.12 6.63 3.60
CA ALA A 180 39.57 6.54 3.49
C ALA A 180 40.17 7.22 4.73
N PRO A 181 40.86 6.50 5.64
CA PRO A 181 41.62 7.17 6.68
C PRO A 181 42.79 7.91 6.02
N GLU A 182 42.83 9.24 6.17
CA GLU A 182 44.05 10.00 5.94
C GLU A 182 45.14 9.42 6.86
N LYS A 183 46.07 8.69 6.24
CA LYS A 183 47.36 8.40 6.86
C LYS A 183 48.07 9.74 7.04
N ILE A 184 47.97 10.33 8.22
CA ILE A 184 48.92 11.36 8.63
C ILE A 184 50.13 10.63 9.21
N THR A 185 51.04 10.26 8.32
CA THR A 185 52.44 10.01 8.65
C THR A 185 53.06 11.33 9.10
N GLY A 186 53.46 11.41 10.36
CA GLY A 186 54.38 12.46 10.81
C GLY A 186 55.76 12.31 10.14
N PRO A 187 56.62 13.31 10.30
CA PRO A 187 57.94 12.98 10.82
C PRO A 187 58.45 13.96 11.90
N VAL A 188 59.01 13.32 12.93
CA VAL A 188 60.17 13.66 13.80
C VAL A 188 60.30 15.09 14.33
#